data_AF-A0A8H3EXC5-F1
#
_entry.id   AF-A0A8H3EXC5-F1
#
_cell.length_a   1.000
_cell.length_b   1.000
_cell.length_c   1.000
_cell.angle_alpha   90.00
_cell.angle_beta   90.00
_cell.angle_gamma   90.00
#
_symmetry.space_group_name_H-M   'P 1'
#
loop_
_entity.id
_entity.type
_entity.pdbx_description
1 polymer ?
#
loop_
_entity_poly.entity_id
_entity_poly.type
_entity_poly.pdbx_seq_one_letter_code
_entity_poly.pdbx_strand_id
1 'polypeptide(L)'
;MPIRIPFFLHIIGEFGAATGFFLRPSQTLNRPQPDAHAVIRQYALLLTSTNLIAAIFLFQSQPTTVSTKVAGALALYHLGPLTRACLKVRRGERMGIWEGMGGAWVHIVFHSIVTAALAWEATLLL
;
A
#
# COMPACT_ATOMS: atom_id res chain seq x y z
N MET A 1 0.84 21.56 -12.40
CA MET A 1 1.83 21.19 -11.35
C MET A 1 2.29 19.77 -11.66
N PRO A 2 3.60 19.46 -11.62
CA PRO A 2 4.07 18.10 -11.87
C PRO A 2 3.52 17.14 -10.80
N ILE A 3 3.09 15.94 -11.22
CA ILE A 3 2.64 14.88 -10.30
C ILE A 3 3.85 14.12 -9.79
N ARG A 4 4.00 14.01 -8.47
CA ARG A 4 5.04 13.16 -7.88
C ARG A 4 4.61 11.70 -7.92
N ILE A 5 5.17 10.98 -8.90
CA ILE A 5 4.84 9.58 -9.21
C ILE A 5 4.89 8.66 -7.98
N PRO A 6 5.90 8.73 -7.07
CA PRO A 6 5.96 7.82 -5.93
C PRO A 6 4.75 7.95 -4.98
N PHE A 7 4.34 9.18 -4.66
CA PHE A 7 3.16 9.45 -3.84
C PHE A 7 1.86 9.09 -4.56
N PHE A 8 1.79 9.34 -5.87
CA PHE A 8 0.64 8.97 -6.69
C PHE A 8 0.40 7.46 -6.70
N LEU A 9 1.46 6.66 -6.87
CA LEU A 9 1.40 5.21 -6.86
C LEU A 9 0.93 4.68 -5.49
N HIS A 10 1.45 5.23 -4.39
CA HIS A 10 0.96 4.91 -3.04
C HIS A 10 -0.55 5.17 -2.91
N ILE A 11 -1.00 6.36 -3.30
CA ILE A 11 -2.40 6.78 -3.17
C ILE A 11 -3.34 5.81 -3.90
N ILE A 12 -3.08 5.51 -5.17
CA ILE A 12 -3.99 4.66 -5.96
C ILE A 12 -4.06 3.25 -5.39
N GLY A 13 -2.91 2.65 -5.05
CA GLY A 13 -2.87 1.30 -4.51
C GLY A 13 -3.58 1.18 -3.18
N GLU A 14 -3.22 2.05 -2.25
CA GLU A 14 -3.74 1.98 -0.88
C GLU A 14 -5.17 2.50 -0.77
N PHE A 15 -5.67 3.33 -1.71
CA PHE A 15 -7.08 3.72 -1.74
C PHE A 15 -7.98 2.52 -2.05
N GLY A 16 -7.61 1.71 -3.05
CA GLY A 16 -8.32 0.48 -3.36
C GLY A 16 -8.27 -0.52 -2.19
N ALA A 17 -7.10 -0.68 -1.57
CA ALA A 17 -6.96 -1.56 -0.41
C ALA A 17 -7.78 -1.07 0.81
N ALA A 18 -7.73 0.21 1.14
CA ALA A 18 -8.48 0.82 2.23
C ALA A 18 -9.99 0.64 2.05
N THR A 19 -10.51 0.93 0.85
CA THR A 19 -11.94 0.75 0.56
C THR A 19 -12.38 -0.71 0.70
N GLY A 20 -11.57 -1.66 0.23
CA GLY A 20 -11.80 -3.10 0.41
C GLY A 20 -11.82 -3.51 1.88
N PHE A 21 -10.81 -3.11 2.66
CA PHE A 21 -10.71 -3.42 4.08
C PHE A 21 -11.84 -2.81 4.91
N PHE A 22 -12.29 -1.60 4.56
CA PHE A 22 -13.35 -0.93 5.29
C PHE A 22 -14.72 -1.57 5.02
N LEU A 23 -15.06 -1.77 3.73
CA LEU A 23 -16.38 -2.22 3.30
C LEU A 23 -16.55 -3.75 3.35
N ARG A 24 -15.48 -4.51 3.09
CA ARG A 24 -15.52 -5.97 2.93
C ARG A 24 -14.40 -6.68 3.72
N PRO A 25 -14.28 -6.46 5.04
CA PRO A 25 -13.18 -7.01 5.83
C PRO A 25 -13.10 -8.55 5.78
N SER A 26 -14.24 -9.24 5.64
CA SER A 26 -14.29 -10.70 5.54
C SER A 26 -13.55 -11.27 4.32
N GLN A 27 -13.40 -10.52 3.23
CA GLN A 27 -12.65 -10.97 2.05
C GLN A 27 -11.15 -11.10 2.29
N THR A 28 -10.64 -10.55 3.41
CA THR A 28 -9.23 -10.66 3.81
C THR A 28 -8.93 -11.90 4.66
N LEU A 29 -9.97 -12.65 5.03
CA LEU A 29 -9.91 -13.76 5.97
C LEU A 29 -10.18 -15.09 5.27
N ASN A 30 -9.36 -16.10 5.55
CA ASN A 30 -9.52 -17.43 4.96
C ASN A 30 -10.65 -18.25 5.62
N ARG A 31 -11.24 -17.74 6.70
CA ARG A 31 -12.37 -18.33 7.43
C ARG A 31 -13.14 -17.22 8.16
N PRO A 32 -14.42 -17.42 8.52
CA PRO A 32 -15.18 -16.43 9.29
C PRO A 32 -14.50 -16.11 10.63
N GLN A 33 -14.11 -14.86 10.85
CA GLN A 33 -13.53 -14.36 12.11
C GLN A 33 -14.04 -12.93 12.38
N PRO A 34 -15.27 -12.79 12.95
CA PRO A 34 -15.90 -11.47 13.11
C PRO A 34 -15.10 -10.52 13.99
N ASP A 35 -14.38 -11.04 15.00
CA ASP A 35 -13.57 -10.22 15.91
C ASP A 35 -12.40 -9.54 15.19
N ALA A 36 -11.91 -10.10 14.07
CA ALA A 36 -10.86 -9.49 13.27
C ALA A 36 -11.35 -8.28 12.45
N HIS A 37 -12.67 -8.14 12.24
CA HIS A 37 -13.21 -7.07 11.40
C HIS A 37 -12.91 -5.68 11.95
N ALA A 38 -12.91 -5.50 13.26
CA ALA A 38 -12.58 -4.22 13.89
C ALA A 38 -11.13 -3.80 13.56
N VAL A 39 -10.19 -4.73 13.68
CA VAL A 39 -8.78 -4.52 13.36
C VAL A 39 -8.57 -4.23 11.87
N ILE A 40 -9.25 -4.98 10.99
CA ILE A 40 -9.15 -4.76 9.54
C ILE A 40 -9.67 -3.36 9.15
N ARG A 41 -10.78 -2.92 9.75
CA ARG A 41 -11.32 -1.57 9.51
C ARG A 41 -10.42 -0.48 10.09
N GLN A 42 -9.82 -0.71 11.25
CA GLN A 42 -8.81 0.21 11.80
C GLN A 42 -7.60 0.31 10.86
N TYR A 43 -7.18 -0.80 10.25
CA TYR A 43 -6.12 -0.79 9.24
C TYR A 43 -6.53 -0.02 7.98
N ALA A 44 -7.80 -0.09 7.56
CA ALA A 44 -8.33 0.73 6.48
C ALA A 44 -8.25 2.24 6.79
N LEU A 45 -8.54 2.64 8.03
CA LEU A 45 -8.40 4.03 8.46
C LEU A 45 -6.94 4.47 8.44
N LEU A 46 -6.02 3.62 8.89
CA LEU A 46 -4.58 3.89 8.81
C LEU A 46 -4.14 4.14 7.35
N LEU A 47 -4.54 3.28 6.42
CA LEU A 47 -4.26 3.47 4.98
C LEU A 47 -4.85 4.75 4.40
N THR A 48 -6.06 5.09 4.84
CA THR A 48 -6.69 6.35 4.45
C THR A 48 -5.87 7.54 4.96
N SER A 49 -5.38 7.48 6.20
CA SER A 49 -4.51 8.51 6.76
C SER A 49 -3.19 8.64 6.00
N THR A 50 -2.53 7.53 5.63
CA THR A 50 -1.28 7.58 4.84
C THR A 50 -1.53 8.18 3.45
N ASN A 51 -2.67 7.88 2.83
CA ASN A 51 -3.08 8.48 1.57
C ASN A 51 -3.29 9.99 1.67
N LEU A 52 -3.94 10.48 2.73
CA LEU A 52 -4.10 11.91 2.95
C LEU A 52 -2.76 12.60 3.13
N ILE A 53 -1.82 11.98 3.87
CA ILE A 53 -0.45 12.49 4.04
C ILE A 53 0.26 12.52 2.68
N ALA A 54 0.18 11.46 1.88
CA ALA A 54 0.78 11.41 0.55
C ALA A 54 0.19 12.46 -0.40
N ALA A 55 -1.12 12.74 -0.30
CA ALA A 55 -1.82 13.72 -1.12
C ALA A 55 -1.31 15.15 -0.89
N ILE A 56 -0.86 15.49 0.32
CA ILE A 56 -0.23 16.79 0.63
C ILE A 56 1.00 17.01 -0.27
N PHE A 57 1.77 15.96 -0.52
CA PHE A 57 3.01 16.04 -1.30
C PHE A 57 2.81 15.84 -2.80
N LEU A 58 1.66 15.34 -3.24
CA LEU A 58 1.40 14.89 -4.62
C LEU A 58 1.70 15.94 -5.69
N PHE A 59 1.32 17.19 -5.43
CA PHE A 59 1.48 18.32 -6.36
C PHE A 59 2.59 19.29 -5.96
N GLN A 60 3.40 18.92 -4.96
CA GLN A 60 4.52 19.75 -4.53
C GLN A 60 5.59 19.78 -5.62
N SER A 61 6.02 20.97 -6.02
CA SER A 61 6.92 21.16 -7.17
C SER A 61 8.34 20.63 -6.96
N GLN A 62 8.82 20.62 -5.71
CA GLN A 62 10.17 20.19 -5.36
C GLN A 62 10.14 19.31 -4.10
N PRO A 63 11.05 18.32 -3.97
CA PRO A 63 11.21 17.56 -2.75
C PRO A 63 11.61 18.44 -1.56
N THR A 64 10.96 18.22 -0.41
CA THR A 64 11.35 18.78 0.88
C THR A 64 11.85 17.68 1.80
N THR A 65 12.66 18.04 2.81
CA THR A 65 13.17 17.10 3.83
C THR A 65 12.06 16.30 4.51
N VAL A 66 10.89 16.92 4.73
CA VAL A 66 9.73 16.21 5.29
C VAL A 66 9.20 15.18 4.28
N SER A 67 9.03 15.57 3.02
CA SER A 67 8.51 14.66 2.00
C SER A 67 9.44 13.45 1.77
N THR A 68 10.76 13.62 1.79
CA THR A 68 11.70 12.49 1.62
C THR A 68 11.69 11.54 2.81
N LYS A 69 11.58 12.06 4.05
CA LYS A 69 11.40 11.24 5.25
C LYS A 69 10.09 10.45 5.24
N VAL A 70 8.99 11.09 4.82
CA VAL A 70 7.69 10.43 4.66
C VAL A 70 7.78 9.34 3.58
N ALA A 71 8.41 9.63 2.44
CA ALA A 71 8.61 8.64 1.39
C ALA A 71 9.39 7.41 1.91
N GLY A 72 10.45 7.62 2.68
CA GLY A 72 11.19 6.53 3.33
C GLY A 72 10.33 5.69 4.28
N ALA A 73 9.49 6.33 5.10
CA ALA A 73 8.55 5.63 5.99
C ALA A 73 7.50 4.81 5.20
N LEU A 74 6.97 5.36 4.11
CA LEU A 74 6.03 4.65 3.23
C LEU A 74 6.70 3.51 2.46
N ALA A 75 7.96 3.67 2.04
CA ALA A 75 8.74 2.59 1.42
C ALA A 75 8.89 1.39 2.36
N LEU A 76 9.22 1.66 3.64
CA LEU A 76 9.29 0.64 4.69
C LEU A 76 7.94 -0.03 4.91
N TYR A 77 6.84 0.74 4.94
CA TYR A 77 5.48 0.21 5.07
C TYR A 77 5.17 -0.84 3.98
N HIS A 78 5.51 -0.56 2.72
CA HIS A 78 5.23 -1.46 1.60
C HIS A 78 6.01 -2.79 1.62
N LEU A 79 7.08 -2.91 2.42
CA LEU A 79 7.74 -4.20 2.64
C LEU A 79 6.81 -5.21 3.34
N GLY A 80 5.85 -4.75 4.15
CA GLY A 80 4.87 -5.60 4.81
C GLY A 80 3.94 -6.33 3.82
N PRO A 81 3.16 -5.60 3.00
CA PRO A 81 2.35 -6.18 1.93
C PRO A 81 3.15 -7.01 0.92
N LEU A 82 4.37 -6.58 0.57
CA LEU A 82 5.28 -7.35 -0.29
C LEU A 82 5.63 -8.71 0.32
N THR A 83 6.06 -8.72 1.59
CA THR A 83 6.37 -9.95 2.32
C THR A 83 5.16 -10.87 2.40
N ARG A 84 3.98 -10.31 2.72
CA ARG A 84 2.71 -11.07 2.76
C ARG A 84 2.41 -11.73 1.41
N ALA A 85 2.59 -11.02 0.30
CA ALA A 85 2.33 -11.54 -1.04
C ALA A 85 3.36 -12.63 -1.43
N CYS A 86 4.64 -12.44 -1.12
CA CYS A 86 5.68 -13.46 -1.29
C CYS A 86 5.38 -14.74 -0.51
N LEU A 87 4.92 -14.62 0.75
CA LEU A 87 4.53 -15.76 1.57
C LEU A 87 3.32 -16.52 0.98
N LYS A 88 2.31 -15.81 0.44
CA LYS A 88 1.19 -16.44 -0.27
C LYS A 88 1.67 -17.28 -1.45
N VAL A 89 2.54 -16.73 -2.31
CA VAL A 89 3.12 -17.47 -3.45
C VAL A 89 3.89 -18.70 -2.98
N ARG A 90 4.74 -18.56 -1.95
CA ARG A 90 5.53 -19.68 -1.41
C ARG A 90 4.67 -20.81 -0.83
N ARG A 91 3.49 -20.49 -0.31
CA ARG A 91 2.54 -21.48 0.25
C ARG A 91 1.69 -22.17 -0.81
N GLY A 92 1.76 -21.75 -2.07
CA GLY A 92 0.94 -22.31 -3.14
C GLY A 92 -0.56 -22.06 -2.93
N GLU A 93 -0.94 -21.04 -2.16
CA GLU A 93 -2.34 -20.66 -1.97
C GLU A 93 -2.94 -20.34 -3.34
N ARG A 94 -3.96 -21.12 -3.76
CA ARG A 94 -4.50 -21.11 -5.13
C ARG A 94 -4.89 -19.69 -5.54
N MET A 95 -4.41 -19.31 -6.72
CA MET A 95 -4.75 -18.09 -7.43
C MET A 95 -6.27 -18.00 -7.65
N GLY A 96 -7.00 -17.41 -6.71
CA GLY A 96 -8.35 -16.98 -6.96
C GLY A 96 -8.32 -15.87 -8.01
N ILE A 97 -8.81 -16.16 -9.21
CA ILE A 97 -9.03 -15.18 -10.30
C ILE A 97 -9.90 -13.98 -9.82
N TRP A 98 -10.57 -14.14 -8.68
CA TRP A 98 -11.51 -13.20 -8.07
C TRP A 98 -11.09 -12.69 -6.67
N GLU A 99 -9.81 -12.81 -6.26
CA GLU A 99 -9.31 -12.12 -5.06
C GLU A 99 -9.15 -10.61 -5.32
N GLY A 100 -10.29 -9.90 -5.39
CA GLY A 100 -10.45 -8.46 -5.14
C GLY A 100 -9.78 -7.46 -6.11
N MET A 101 -8.46 -7.55 -6.31
CA MET A 101 -7.63 -6.58 -7.03
C MET A 101 -6.36 -7.19 -7.67
N GLY A 102 -6.32 -8.50 -7.90
CA GLY A 102 -5.23 -9.20 -8.56
C GLY A 102 -4.58 -10.27 -7.68
N GLY A 103 -4.06 -11.33 -8.30
CA GLY A 103 -3.40 -12.42 -7.57
C GLY A 103 -2.11 -11.99 -6.87
N ALA A 104 -1.53 -12.86 -6.04
CA ALA A 104 -0.35 -12.56 -5.23
C ALA A 104 0.85 -11.98 -6.04
N TRP A 105 1.03 -12.39 -7.30
CA TRP A 105 2.06 -11.82 -8.18
C TRP A 105 1.83 -10.34 -8.53
N VAL A 106 0.58 -9.94 -8.77
CA VAL A 106 0.24 -8.54 -9.03
C VAL A 106 0.61 -7.69 -7.82
N HIS A 107 0.31 -8.18 -6.61
CA HIS A 107 0.69 -7.50 -5.37
C HIS A 107 2.21 -7.42 -5.20
N ILE A 108 2.96 -8.49 -5.53
CA ILE A 108 4.43 -8.47 -5.48
C ILE A 108 4.98 -7.39 -6.42
N VAL A 109 4.55 -7.39 -7.68
CA VAL A 109 5.04 -6.43 -8.68
C VAL A 109 4.66 -5.02 -8.27
N PHE A 110 3.40 -4.78 -7.93
CA PHE A 110 2.92 -3.46 -7.52
C PHE A 110 3.67 -2.93 -6.31
N HIS A 111 3.74 -3.68 -5.22
CA HIS A 111 4.44 -3.22 -4.01
C HIS A 111 5.94 -3.08 -4.23
N SER A 112 6.56 -3.90 -5.10
CA SER A 112 7.98 -3.74 -5.45
C SER A 112 8.24 -2.42 -6.19
N ILE A 113 7.39 -2.08 -7.17
CA ILE A 113 7.47 -0.80 -7.90
C ILE A 113 7.26 0.38 -6.94
N VAL A 114 6.24 0.31 -6.08
CA VAL A 114 5.92 1.39 -5.14
C VAL A 114 7.04 1.56 -4.11
N THR A 115 7.56 0.47 -3.54
CA THR A 115 8.71 0.50 -2.63
C THR A 115 9.93 1.13 -3.30
N ALA A 116 10.28 0.71 -4.52
CA ALA A 116 11.44 1.25 -5.23
C ALA A 116 11.28 2.75 -5.54
N ALA A 117 10.09 3.16 -5.99
CA ALA A 117 9.78 4.55 -6.30
C ALA A 117 9.88 5.45 -5.05
N LEU A 118 9.33 5.02 -3.91
CA LEU A 118 9.38 5.76 -2.66
C LEU A 118 10.77 5.74 -2.01
N ALA A 119 11.52 4.66 -2.16
CA ALA A 119 12.91 4.59 -1.71
C ALA A 119 13.80 5.56 -2.51
N TRP A 120 13.60 5.65 -3.82
CA TRP A 120 14.26 6.66 -4.66
C TRP A 120 13.90 8.09 -4.24
N GLU A 121 12.62 8.36 -3.99
CA GLU A 121 12.16 9.65 -3.48
C GLU A 121 12.82 10.01 -2.15
N ALA A 122 13.05 9.02 -1.28
CA ALA A 122 13.70 9.22 0.01
C ALA A 122 15.17 9.66 -0.10
N THR A 123 15.84 9.40 -1.24
CA THR A 123 17.26 9.74 -1.45
C THR A 123 17.49 11.07 -2.15
N LEU A 124 16.46 11.78 -2.62
CA LEU A 124 16.62 12.99 -3.44
C LEU A 124 17.27 14.19 -2.72
N LEU A 125 17.44 14.13 -1.40
CA LEU A 125 18.04 15.18 -0.58
C LEU A 125 19.19 14.65 0.31
N LEU A 126 19.72 13.46 0.01
CA LEU A 126 20.96 12.94 0.58
C LEU A 126 22.15 13.45 -0.24
#